data_AF-A0A6N2MY12-F1
#
_entry.id   AF-A0A6N2MY12-F1
#
_cell.length_a   1.000
_cell.length_b   1.000
_cell.length_c   1.000
_cell.angle_alpha   90.00
_cell.angle_beta   90.00
_cell.angle_gamma   90.00
#
_symmetry.space_group_name_H-M   'P 1'
#
loop_
_entity.id
_entity.type
_entity.pdbx_description
1 polymer ?
#
loop_
_entity_poly.entity_id
_entity_poly.type
_entity_poly.pdbx_seq_one_letter_code
_entity_poly.pdbx_strand_id
1 'polypeptide(L)'
;MHVLLVPITVHFDHGTSKQELVEALDLGFDSLMVDGSHLSLKDNIAYTKYISLLAHSKNMLVEAELGRLSGTEDDLTVEDYEARLTDVSQ
;
A
#
# COMPACT_ATOMS: atom_id res chain seq x y z
N MET A 1 -20.48 2.12 22.72
CA MET A 1 -19.13 2.28 22.15
C MET A 1 -18.17 1.61 23.12
N HIS A 2 -17.60 0.47 22.74
CA HIS A 2 -16.57 -0.17 23.56
C HIS A 2 -15.30 0.70 23.45
N VAL A 3 -14.85 1.25 24.56
CA VAL A 3 -13.61 2.02 24.61
C VAL A 3 -12.50 1.00 24.81
N LEU A 4 -11.71 0.76 23.77
CA LEU A 4 -10.56 -0.13 23.85
C LEU A 4 -9.45 0.58 24.63
N LEU A 5 -8.78 -0.14 25.53
CA LEU A 5 -7.80 0.41 26.47
C LEU A 5 -6.39 0.57 25.86
N VAL A 6 -6.24 0.26 24.58
CA VAL A 6 -4.97 0.31 23.84
C VAL A 6 -5.15 1.05 22.50
N PRO A 7 -4.11 1.72 21.97
CA PRO A 7 -4.17 2.34 20.64
C PRO A 7 -4.39 1.28 19.56
N ILE A 8 -5.36 1.52 18.67
CA ILE A 8 -5.70 0.63 17.55
C ILE A 8 -5.87 1.50 16.31
N THR A 9 -5.35 1.02 15.18
CA THR A 9 -5.49 1.63 13.86
C THR A 9 -5.99 0.59 12.87
N VAL A 10 -6.72 1.02 11.86
CA VAL A 10 -7.15 0.19 10.72
C VAL A 10 -6.31 0.53 9.51
N HIS A 11 -5.60 -0.48 9.00
CA HIS A 11 -4.75 -0.40 7.81
C HIS A 11 -5.42 -1.10 6.64
N PHE A 12 -5.44 -0.47 5.46
CA PHE A 12 -5.86 -1.11 4.21
C PHE A 12 -4.64 -1.68 3.49
N ASP A 13 -4.58 -3.02 3.43
CA ASP A 13 -3.43 -3.77 2.94
C ASP A 13 -3.46 -3.94 1.40
N HIS A 14 -2.29 -4.03 0.77
CA HIS A 14 -2.07 -4.23 -0.69
C HIS A 14 -3.06 -3.53 -1.65
N GLY A 15 -3.22 -2.21 -1.52
CA GLY A 15 -3.99 -1.44 -2.48
C GLY A 15 -3.29 -1.33 -3.85
N THR A 16 -3.68 -2.19 -4.79
CA THR A 16 -3.08 -2.22 -6.14
C THR A 16 -3.78 -1.26 -7.11
N SER A 17 -5.10 -1.09 -7.01
CA SER A 17 -5.85 -0.23 -7.92
C SER A 17 -6.10 1.17 -7.35
N LYS A 18 -6.07 2.18 -8.24
CA LYS A 18 -6.39 3.57 -7.86
C LYS A 18 -7.81 3.68 -7.29
N GLN A 19 -8.73 2.85 -7.76
CA GLN A 19 -10.13 2.88 -7.35
C GLN A 19 -10.29 2.43 -5.90
N GLU A 20 -9.69 1.29 -5.53
CA GLU A 20 -9.69 0.78 -4.15
C GLU A 20 -9.02 1.77 -3.19
N LEU A 21 -7.88 2.34 -3.57
CA LEU A 21 -7.18 3.32 -2.73
C LEU A 21 -8.01 4.58 -2.50
N VAL A 22 -8.71 5.07 -3.54
CA VAL A 22 -9.62 6.23 -3.41
C VAL A 22 -10.84 5.87 -2.57
N GLU A 23 -11.36 4.65 -2.67
CA GLU A 23 -12.44 4.19 -1.81
C GLU A 23 -12.00 4.10 -0.35
N ALA A 24 -10.83 3.52 -0.06
CA ALA A 24 -10.25 3.48 1.29
C ALA A 24 -10.06 4.89 1.89
N LEU A 25 -9.60 5.84 1.06
CA LEU A 25 -9.51 7.27 1.40
C LEU A 25 -10.86 7.89 1.78
N ASP A 26 -11.95 7.43 1.19
CA ASP A 26 -13.30 7.96 1.44
C ASP A 26 -14.00 7.25 2.60
N LEU A 27 -13.67 5.98 2.86
CA LEU A 27 -14.14 5.20 4.00
C LEU A 27 -13.51 5.61 5.34
N GLY A 28 -12.39 6.33 5.32
CA GLY A 28 -11.78 6.90 6.51
C GLY A 28 -10.92 5.92 7.31
N PHE A 29 -10.14 5.08 6.61
CA PHE A 29 -9.08 4.28 7.23
C PHE A 29 -8.02 5.17 7.91
N ASP A 30 -7.28 4.61 8.87
CA ASP A 30 -6.19 5.32 9.54
C ASP A 30 -4.89 5.29 8.72
N SER A 31 -4.71 4.23 7.91
CA SER A 31 -3.59 4.06 7.00
C SER A 31 -3.92 3.15 5.82
N LEU A 32 -3.15 3.26 4.73
CA LEU A 32 -3.22 2.34 3.58
C LEU A 32 -1.84 2.00 3.03
N MET A 33 -1.73 0.89 2.34
CA MET A 33 -0.57 0.48 1.55
C MET A 33 -0.83 0.71 0.07
N VAL A 34 0.12 1.35 -0.61
CA VAL A 34 0.13 1.48 -2.08
C VAL A 34 1.07 0.43 -2.65
N ASP A 35 0.51 -0.64 -3.18
CA ASP A 35 1.27 -1.71 -3.81
C ASP A 35 1.46 -1.42 -5.32
N GLY A 36 2.56 -0.72 -5.62
CA GLY A 36 3.08 -0.52 -6.96
C GLY A 36 4.21 -1.47 -7.35
N SER A 37 4.43 -2.57 -6.60
CA SER A 37 5.57 -3.50 -6.77
C SER A 37 5.70 -4.07 -8.18
N HIS A 38 4.57 -4.25 -8.85
CA HIS A 38 4.45 -4.75 -10.21
C HIS A 38 4.83 -3.72 -11.30
N LEU A 39 4.93 -2.43 -10.95
CA LEU A 39 5.28 -1.35 -11.86
C LEU A 39 6.81 -1.19 -11.99
N SER A 40 7.24 -0.39 -12.95
CA SER A 40 8.64 0.07 -12.96
C SER A 40 8.89 0.96 -11.73
N LEU A 41 10.11 1.00 -11.20
CA LEU A 41 10.43 1.84 -10.02
C LEU A 41 9.97 3.30 -10.20
N LYS A 42 10.21 3.87 -11.39
CA LYS A 42 9.81 5.25 -11.71
C LYS A 42 8.30 5.44 -11.64
N ASP A 43 7.54 4.47 -12.15
CA ASP A 43 6.08 4.51 -12.16
C ASP A 43 5.51 4.25 -10.77
N ASN A 44 6.10 3.33 -10.00
CA ASN A 44 5.77 3.10 -8.58
C ASN A 44 5.98 4.39 -7.77
N ILE A 45 7.14 5.06 -7.90
CA ILE A 45 7.39 6.35 -7.24
C ILE A 45 6.32 7.40 -7.62
N ALA A 46 5.98 7.52 -8.90
CA ALA A 46 4.99 8.48 -9.35
C ALA A 46 3.58 8.15 -8.82
N TYR A 47 3.21 6.88 -8.83
CA TYR A 47 1.93 6.37 -8.36
C TYR A 47 1.77 6.54 -6.84
N THR A 48 2.73 6.03 -6.08
CA THR A 48 2.81 6.16 -4.61
C THR A 48 2.79 7.63 -4.21
N LYS A 49 3.53 8.51 -4.89
CA LYS A 49 3.50 9.95 -4.61
C LYS A 49 2.12 10.56 -4.85
N TYR A 50 1.45 10.20 -5.93
CA TYR A 50 0.11 10.71 -6.24
C TYR A 50 -0.89 10.33 -5.13
N ILE A 51 -0.92 9.06 -4.72
CA ILE A 51 -1.83 8.60 -3.66
C ILE A 51 -1.45 9.19 -2.30
N SER A 52 -0.16 9.27 -1.98
CA SER A 52 0.34 9.88 -0.73
C SER A 52 -0.13 11.32 -0.56
N LEU A 53 -0.13 12.11 -1.63
CA LEU A 53 -0.64 13.48 -1.58
C LEU A 53 -2.14 13.53 -1.21
N LEU A 54 -2.94 12.60 -1.73
CA LEU A 54 -4.36 12.50 -1.40
C LEU A 54 -4.56 12.04 0.05
N ALA A 55 -3.84 11.00 0.49
CA ALA A 55 -3.91 10.47 1.85
C ALA A 55 -3.50 11.49 2.91
N HIS A 56 -2.38 12.18 2.69
CA HIS A 56 -1.92 13.22 3.62
C HIS A 56 -2.90 14.38 3.72
N SER A 57 -3.63 14.72 2.64
CA SER A 57 -4.68 15.75 2.69
C SER A 57 -5.85 15.37 3.62
N LYS A 58 -5.98 14.08 3.95
CA LYS A 58 -6.99 13.50 4.84
C LYS A 58 -6.42 13.03 6.19
N ASN A 59 -5.16 13.35 6.51
CA ASN A 59 -4.45 12.90 7.72
C ASN A 59 -4.29 11.37 7.85
N MET A 60 -4.25 10.65 6.72
CA MET A 60 -4.06 9.21 6.69
C MET A 60 -2.60 8.86 6.37
N LEU A 61 -2.05 7.82 7.01
CA LEU A 61 -0.70 7.35 6.76
C LEU A 61 -0.61 6.46 5.51
N VAL A 62 0.57 6.40 4.91
CA VAL A 62 0.81 5.60 3.69
C VAL A 62 2.04 4.72 3.87
N GLU A 63 1.87 3.45 3.52
CA GLU A 63 2.91 2.47 3.30
C GLU A 63 3.11 2.24 1.79
N ALA A 64 4.33 1.89 1.37
CA ALA A 64 4.65 1.64 -0.03
C ALA A 64 5.56 0.42 -0.15
N GLU A 65 5.37 -0.36 -1.21
CA GLU A 65 6.16 -1.56 -1.47
C GLU A 65 7.25 -1.32 -2.52
N LEU A 66 8.47 -1.78 -2.23
CA LEU A 66 9.59 -1.84 -3.17
C LEU A 66 10.12 -3.27 -3.24
N GLY A 67 10.29 -3.78 -4.45
CA GLY A 67 10.46 -5.22 -4.65
C GLY A 67 9.10 -5.94 -4.59
N ARG A 68 9.14 -7.27 -4.59
CA ARG A 68 7.97 -8.14 -4.45
C ARG A 68 8.42 -9.49 -3.90
N LEU A 69 7.81 -9.95 -2.81
CA LEU A 69 8.09 -11.26 -2.24
C LEU A 69 7.38 -12.35 -3.06
N SER A 70 7.97 -13.54 -3.16
CA SER A 70 7.24 -14.71 -3.67
C SER A 70 6.33 -15.28 -2.59
N GLY A 71 5.21 -15.86 -3.02
CA GLY A 71 4.20 -16.39 -2.11
C GLY A 71 2.78 -16.10 -2.59
N THR A 72 1.81 -16.47 -1.76
CA THR A 72 0.40 -16.15 -1.99
C THR A 72 -0.03 -15.10 -0.97
N GLU A 73 -0.31 -13.89 -1.45
CA GLU A 73 -0.82 -12.75 -0.68
C GLU A 73 -2.03 -12.18 -1.42
N ASP A 74 -3.12 -11.89 -0.69
CA ASP A 74 -4.38 -11.33 -1.22
C ASP A 74 -4.87 -11.95 -2.54
N ASP A 75 -4.95 -13.30 -2.55
CA ASP A 75 -5.35 -14.13 -3.69
C ASP A 75 -4.45 -14.03 -4.94
N LEU A 76 -3.33 -13.31 -4.86
CA LEU A 76 -2.29 -13.24 -5.88
C LEU A 76 -1.15 -14.19 -5.53
N THR A 77 -0.80 -15.08 -6.46
CA THR A 77 0.39 -15.93 -6.32
C THR A 77 1.52 -15.35 -7.15
N VAL A 78 2.59 -14.93 -6.47
CA VAL A 78 3.82 -14.46 -7.09
C VAL A 78 4.79 -15.63 -7.19
N GLU A 79 5.07 -16.05 -8.42
CA GLU A 79 6.03 -17.10 -8.71
C GLU A 79 7.45 -16.66 -8.32
N ASP A 80 8.29 -17.61 -7.89
CA ASP A 80 9.67 -17.33 -7.43
C ASP A 80 10.54 -16.57 -8.46
N TYR A 81 10.26 -16.73 -9.75
CA TYR A 81 11.01 -16.01 -10.80
C TYR A 81 10.59 -14.54 -10.97
N GLU A 82 9.42 -14.17 -10.45
CA GLU A 82 8.93 -12.79 -10.43
C GLU A 82 9.28 -12.05 -9.14
N ALA A 83 9.79 -12.79 -8.14
CA ALA A 83 10.29 -12.20 -6.91
C ALA A 83 11.43 -11.23 -7.20
N ARG A 84 11.33 -10.03 -6.63
CA ARG A 84 12.35 -8.99 -6.72
C ARG A 84 12.66 -8.54 -5.31
N LEU A 85 13.83 -8.88 -4.80
CA LEU A 85 14.25 -8.35 -3.51
C LEU A 85 14.42 -6.82 -3.61
N THR A 86 14.09 -6.13 -2.53
CA THR A 86 14.29 -4.68 -2.40
C THR A 86 15.78 -4.36 -2.55
N ASP A 87 16.10 -3.38 -3.39
CA ASP A 87 17.45 -2.84 -3.52
C ASP A 87 17.60 -1.63 -2.57
N VAL A 88 18.60 -1.69 -1.69
CA VAL A 88 18.88 -0.65 -0.67
C VAL A 88 19.20 0.71 -1.28
N SER A 89 19.58 0.76 -2.56
CA SER A 89 19.92 2.00 -3.27
C SER A 89 18.73 2.72 -3.91
N GLN A 90 17.54 2.11 -3.91
CA GLN A 90 16.29 2.67 -4.42
C GLN A 90 15.63 3.59 -3.39
#